data_AF-A0A0F2PBY8-F1
#
_entry.id   AF-A0A0F2PBY8-F1
#
_cell.length_a   1.000
_cell.length_b   1.000
_cell.length_c   1.000
_cell.angle_alpha   90.00
_cell.angle_beta   90.00
_cell.angle_gamma   90.00
#
_symmetry.space_group_name_H-M   'P 1'
#
loop_
_entity.id
_entity.type
_entity.pdbx_description
1 polymer ?
#
loop_
_entity_poly.entity_id
_entity_poly.type
_entity_poly.pdbx_seq_one_letter_code
_entity_poly.pdbx_strand_id
1 'polypeptide(L)'
;MALDLLNDLFEDEGLPVATMEIDEARGLWEVSVYAGGGPDDALKARIAAILEGPFPDAKIELEVFGDTDWIAKSLESLKPVSAGRFLVHGAHDRAAVRPHHLAIELEAGQAFGTGHHGTTAGCLEMIEMVMRASPAGKRGVDPVLDLG
;
A
#
# COMPACT_ATOMS: atom_id res chain seq x y z
N MET A 1 -26.65 -1.28 9.29
CA MET A 1 -25.51 -2.07 9.82
C MET A 1 -24.77 -1.21 10.86
N ALA A 2 -23.95 -1.78 11.76
CA ALA A 2 -23.21 -0.97 12.75
C ALA A 2 -22.32 0.10 12.07
N LEU A 3 -21.76 -0.24 10.89
CA LEU A 3 -21.05 0.69 10.03
C LEU A 3 -21.85 1.95 9.71
N ASP A 4 -23.09 1.82 9.24
CA ASP A 4 -23.90 2.97 8.82
C ASP A 4 -24.17 3.91 10.00
N LEU A 5 -24.50 3.35 11.17
CA LEU A 5 -24.76 4.14 12.38
C LEU A 5 -23.53 4.93 12.84
N LEU A 6 -22.35 4.32 12.77
CA LEU A 6 -21.10 4.95 13.17
C LEU A 6 -20.61 5.95 12.11
N ASN A 7 -20.83 5.65 10.83
CA ASN A 7 -20.51 6.56 9.74
C ASN A 7 -21.34 7.84 9.87
N ASP A 8 -22.66 7.72 10.10
CA ASP A 8 -23.55 8.86 10.33
C ASP A 8 -23.14 9.68 11.57
N LEU A 9 -22.67 9.02 12.63
CA LEU A 9 -22.24 9.69 13.87
C LEU A 9 -20.96 10.53 13.68
N PHE A 10 -20.04 10.06 12.84
CA PHE A 10 -18.70 10.63 12.74
C PHE A 10 -18.39 11.31 11.39
N GLU A 11 -19.36 11.36 10.47
CA GLU A 11 -19.20 12.00 9.16
C GLU A 11 -18.70 13.45 9.29
N ASP A 12 -19.32 14.24 10.16
CA ASP A 12 -18.97 15.65 10.39
C ASP A 12 -17.62 15.82 11.11
N GLU A 13 -17.18 14.82 11.88
CA GLU A 13 -15.89 14.83 12.57
C GLU A 13 -14.75 14.28 11.70
N GLY A 14 -15.08 13.70 10.54
CA GLY A 14 -14.12 13.14 9.61
C GLY A 14 -13.36 11.93 10.16
N LEU A 15 -13.92 11.21 11.14
CA LEU A 15 -13.28 9.99 11.66
C LEU A 15 -13.51 8.85 10.66
N PRO A 16 -12.44 8.20 10.14
CA PRO A 16 -12.61 7.05 9.29
C PRO A 16 -13.27 5.88 10.04
N VAL A 17 -14.24 5.25 9.41
CA VAL A 17 -14.90 4.04 9.91
C VAL A 17 -14.69 2.92 8.90
N ALA A 18 -14.28 1.75 9.37
CA ALA A 18 -14.09 0.56 8.55
C ALA A 18 -14.84 -0.62 9.15
N THR A 19 -15.21 -1.60 8.32
CA THR A 19 -15.76 -2.88 8.78
C THR A 19 -14.99 -4.04 8.20
N MET A 20 -14.82 -5.10 8.99
CA MET A 20 -14.12 -6.31 8.58
C MET A 20 -14.82 -7.54 9.17
N GLU A 21 -14.91 -8.60 8.39
CA GLU A 21 -15.31 -9.91 8.88
C GLU A 21 -14.11 -10.59 9.54
N ILE A 22 -14.21 -10.87 10.84
CA ILE A 22 -13.11 -11.43 11.64
C ILE A 22 -13.25 -12.94 11.88
N ASP A 23 -14.47 -13.47 11.74
CA ASP A 23 -14.74 -14.91 11.79
C ASP A 23 -15.96 -15.23 10.92
N GLU A 24 -15.70 -15.68 9.69
CA GLU A 24 -16.74 -16.03 8.70
C GLU A 24 -17.62 -17.19 9.18
N ALA A 25 -17.04 -18.20 9.82
CA ALA A 25 -17.78 -19.38 10.29
C ALA A 25 -18.79 -19.03 11.39
N ARG A 26 -18.50 -17.99 12.18
CA ARG A 26 -19.37 -17.48 13.25
C ARG A 26 -20.14 -16.22 12.85
N GLY A 27 -19.91 -15.69 11.64
CA GLY A 27 -20.46 -14.43 11.18
C GLY A 27 -20.13 -13.26 12.12
N LEU A 28 -18.91 -13.23 12.66
CA LEU A 28 -18.46 -12.14 13.51
C LEU A 28 -17.85 -11.02 12.67
N TRP A 29 -18.38 -9.82 12.87
CA TRP A 29 -17.96 -8.61 12.21
C TRP A 29 -17.42 -7.62 13.23
N GLU A 30 -16.37 -6.94 12.82
CA GLU A 30 -15.78 -5.82 13.53
C GLU A 30 -16.10 -4.52 12.77
N VAL A 31 -16.29 -3.45 13.54
CA VAL A 31 -16.29 -2.08 13.02
C VAL A 31 -15.25 -1.30 13.81
N SER A 32 -14.31 -0.67 13.10
CA SER A 32 -13.20 0.07 13.67
C SER A 32 -13.38 1.56 13.36
N VAL A 33 -13.23 2.40 14.39
CA VAL A 33 -13.27 3.87 14.26
C VAL A 33 -11.86 4.41 14.53
N TYR A 34 -11.30 5.16 13.60
CA TYR A 34 -9.95 5.70 13.71
C TYR A 34 -9.99 7.15 14.17
N ALA A 35 -9.46 7.42 15.35
CA ALA A 35 -9.40 8.76 15.93
C ALA A 35 -7.96 9.21 16.19
N GLY A 36 -7.63 10.44 15.77
CA GLY A 36 -6.37 11.09 16.12
C GLY A 36 -6.39 11.59 17.57
N GLY A 37 -5.22 11.64 18.23
CA GLY A 37 -5.09 12.25 19.57
C GLY A 37 -5.35 11.31 20.76
N GLY A 38 -5.48 10.00 20.50
CA GLY A 38 -5.71 8.98 21.52
C GLY A 38 -7.20 8.78 21.78
N PRO A 39 -7.78 7.63 21.41
CA PRO A 39 -9.17 7.36 21.73
C PRO A 39 -9.36 7.28 23.24
N ASP A 40 -10.35 8.00 23.76
CA ASP A 40 -10.61 8.12 25.20
C ASP A 40 -11.96 7.49 25.59
N ASP A 41 -12.22 7.45 26.90
CA ASP A 41 -13.47 6.91 27.42
C ASP A 41 -14.71 7.68 26.92
N ALA A 42 -14.55 8.95 26.51
CA ALA A 42 -15.64 9.74 25.95
C ALA A 42 -16.03 9.25 24.55
N LEU A 43 -15.05 8.98 23.69
CA LEU A 43 -15.29 8.36 22.38
C LEU A 43 -15.96 6.99 22.54
N LYS A 44 -15.45 6.15 23.46
CA LYS A 44 -16.05 4.85 23.77
C LYS A 44 -17.49 4.97 24.24
N ALA A 45 -17.80 5.93 25.10
CA ALA A 45 -19.17 6.16 25.59
C ALA A 45 -20.11 6.60 24.47
N ARG A 46 -19.65 7.45 23.55
CA ARG A 46 -20.44 7.87 22.38
C ARG A 46 -20.77 6.70 21.45
N ILE A 47 -19.80 5.83 21.19
CA ILE A 47 -19.99 4.59 20.42
C ILE A 47 -20.97 3.66 21.15
N ALA A 48 -20.81 3.48 22.46
CA ALA A 48 -21.71 2.64 23.24
C ALA A 48 -23.17 3.11 23.17
N ALA A 49 -23.40 4.42 23.27
CA ALA A 49 -24.75 4.99 23.23
C ALA A 49 -25.48 4.74 21.90
N ILE A 50 -24.78 4.76 20.75
CA ILE A 50 -25.41 4.50 19.45
C ILE A 50 -25.66 3.00 19.23
N LEU A 51 -24.81 2.15 19.81
CA LEU A 51 -24.86 0.69 19.63
C LEU A 51 -25.78 -0.01 20.64
N GLU A 52 -26.06 0.57 21.81
CA GLU A 52 -26.79 -0.07 22.91
C GLU A 52 -28.13 -0.69 22.49
N GLY A 53 -28.88 -0.02 21.60
CA GLY A 53 -30.15 -0.55 21.08
C GLY A 53 -29.96 -1.64 20.02
N PRO A 54 -29.32 -1.33 18.87
CA PRO A 54 -29.22 -2.26 17.75
C PRO A 54 -28.22 -3.41 17.96
N PHE A 55 -27.21 -3.22 18.83
CA PHE A 55 -26.12 -4.16 19.10
C PHE A 55 -25.79 -4.22 20.61
N PRO A 56 -26.71 -4.71 21.46
CA PRO A 56 -26.56 -4.66 22.92
C PRO A 56 -25.39 -5.49 23.46
N ASP A 57 -24.99 -6.54 22.73
CA ASP A 57 -23.87 -7.43 23.10
C ASP A 57 -22.54 -7.00 22.47
N ALA A 58 -22.48 -5.84 21.81
CA ALA A 58 -21.26 -5.34 21.19
C ALA A 58 -20.17 -5.10 22.23
N LYS A 59 -19.00 -5.69 22.00
CA LYS A 59 -17.80 -5.40 22.79
C LYS A 59 -17.08 -4.21 22.17
N ILE A 60 -16.79 -3.20 22.99
CA ILE A 60 -16.10 -1.99 22.55
C ILE A 60 -14.75 -1.92 23.26
N GLU A 61 -13.68 -2.00 22.49
CA GLU A 61 -12.30 -1.94 22.95
C GLU A 61 -11.61 -0.68 22.42
N LEU A 62 -10.68 -0.15 23.19
CA LEU A 62 -9.85 0.97 22.77
C LEU A 62 -8.42 0.46 22.59
N GLU A 63 -7.89 0.66 21.40
CA GLU A 63 -6.51 0.33 21.07
C GLU A 63 -5.77 1.59 20.66
N VAL A 64 -4.60 1.81 21.25
CA VAL A 64 -3.69 2.87 20.83
C VAL A 64 -2.66 2.27 19.89
N PHE A 65 -2.75 2.64 18.61
CA PHE A 65 -1.71 2.31 17.65
C PHE A 65 -0.45 3.12 17.96
N GLY A 66 0.69 2.43 18.06
CA GLY A 66 1.99 3.09 18.21
C GLY A 66 2.39 3.87 16.94
N ASP A 67 3.43 4.70 17.07
CA ASP A 67 3.99 5.50 15.98
C ASP A 67 4.85 4.64 15.04
N THR A 68 4.19 3.73 14.33
CA THR A 68 4.84 2.90 13.31
C THR A 68 4.80 3.64 11.98
N ASP A 69 5.96 3.87 11.39
CA ASP A 69 6.05 4.28 9.99
C ASP A 69 5.65 3.09 9.10
N TRP A 70 4.35 2.98 8.84
CA TRP A 70 3.78 1.93 8.02
C TRP A 70 4.23 2.01 6.56
N ILE A 71 4.66 3.19 6.09
CA ILE A 71 5.27 3.32 4.78
C ILE A 71 6.61 2.60 4.82
N ALA A 72 7.53 3.00 5.70
CA ALA A 72 8.84 2.36 5.84
C ALA A 72 8.71 0.84 6.06
N LYS A 73 7.82 0.40 6.97
CA LYS A 73 7.61 -1.02 7.27
C LYS A 73 7.08 -1.82 6.07
N SER A 74 6.21 -1.22 5.26
CA SER A 74 5.73 -1.88 4.03
C SER A 74 6.86 -1.98 2.99
N LEU A 75 7.72 -0.96 2.92
CA LEU A 75 8.84 -0.89 2.00
C LEU A 75 9.99 -1.84 2.35
N GLU A 76 10.27 -2.09 3.63
CA GLU A 76 11.32 -3.02 4.10
C GLU A 76 11.20 -4.44 3.52
N SER A 77 9.98 -4.84 3.14
CA SER A 77 9.71 -6.17 2.59
C SER A 77 9.89 -6.27 1.07
N LEU A 78 10.03 -5.13 0.38
CA LEU A 78 10.15 -5.08 -1.07
C LEU A 78 11.54 -5.49 -1.49
N LYS A 79 11.62 -6.49 -2.36
CA LYS A 79 12.89 -6.97 -2.90
C LYS A 79 13.16 -6.29 -4.23
N PRO A 80 14.43 -6.19 -4.66
CA PRO A 80 14.75 -5.72 -6.00
C PRO A 80 14.01 -6.54 -7.06
N VAL A 81 13.45 -5.84 -8.06
CA VAL A 81 12.74 -6.47 -9.17
C VAL A 81 13.70 -6.60 -10.34
N SER A 82 13.87 -7.82 -10.83
CA SER A 82 14.65 -8.10 -12.05
C SER A 82 13.71 -8.16 -13.26
N ALA A 83 14.05 -7.45 -14.33
CA ALA A 83 13.33 -7.46 -15.60
C ALA A 83 14.35 -7.52 -16.74
N GLY A 84 14.64 -8.74 -17.23
CA GLY A 84 15.76 -8.97 -18.14
C GLY A 84 17.10 -8.54 -17.52
N ARG A 85 17.82 -7.62 -18.17
CA ARG A 85 19.06 -7.01 -17.66
C ARG A 85 18.82 -5.90 -16.66
N PHE A 86 17.60 -5.37 -16.55
CA PHE A 86 17.30 -4.30 -15.61
C PHE A 86 17.13 -4.86 -14.20
N LEU A 87 17.69 -4.14 -13.22
CA LEU A 87 17.42 -4.36 -11.80
C LEU A 87 16.85 -3.06 -11.23
N VAL A 88 15.56 -3.08 -10.89
CA VAL A 88 14.91 -1.97 -10.19
C VAL A 88 15.04 -2.21 -8.69
N HIS A 89 15.63 -1.26 -7.96
CA HIS A 89 15.92 -1.43 -6.53
C HIS A 89 15.79 -0.11 -5.76
N GLY A 90 15.59 -0.17 -4.44
CA GLY A 90 15.73 0.98 -3.56
C GLY A 90 17.18 1.22 -3.14
N ALA A 91 17.46 2.34 -2.49
CA ALA A 91 18.80 2.69 -2.00
C ALA A 91 19.35 1.66 -0.99
N HIS A 92 18.47 1.01 -0.23
CA HIS A 92 18.81 -0.05 0.72
C HIS A 92 19.36 -1.32 0.04
N ASP A 93 19.12 -1.50 -1.27
CA ASP A 93 19.50 -2.68 -2.04
C ASP A 93 20.61 -2.42 -3.08
N ARG A 94 21.36 -1.33 -2.96
CA ARG A 94 22.52 -1.06 -3.87
C ARG A 94 23.52 -2.22 -3.93
N ALA A 95 23.64 -2.99 -2.86
CA ALA A 95 24.50 -4.18 -2.80
C ALA A 95 24.02 -5.36 -3.67
N ALA A 96 22.74 -5.37 -4.10
CA ALA A 96 22.19 -6.40 -4.98
C ALA A 96 22.58 -6.19 -6.46
N VAL A 97 23.10 -5.02 -6.82
CA VAL A 97 23.51 -4.68 -8.20
C VAL A 97 24.74 -5.49 -8.60
N ARG A 98 24.64 -6.22 -9.70
CA ARG A 98 25.73 -7.02 -10.29
C ARG A 98 26.30 -6.32 -11.53
N PRO A 99 27.55 -6.61 -11.95
CA PRO A 99 28.20 -5.91 -13.07
C PRO A 99 27.46 -5.94 -14.42
N HIS A 100 26.55 -6.88 -14.63
CA HIS A 100 25.77 -7.02 -15.88
C HIS A 100 24.35 -6.44 -15.77
N HIS A 101 23.97 -5.89 -14.61
CA HIS A 101 22.68 -5.25 -14.44
C HIS A 101 22.70 -3.81 -14.98
N LEU A 102 21.59 -3.41 -15.58
CA LEU A 102 21.21 -2.02 -15.78
C LEU A 102 20.40 -1.59 -14.55
N ALA A 103 21.09 -1.02 -13.56
CA ALA A 103 20.48 -0.64 -12.30
C ALA A 103 19.58 0.61 -12.45
N ILE A 104 18.36 0.53 -11.95
CA ILE A 104 17.41 1.63 -11.83
C ILE A 104 17.12 1.79 -10.33
N GLU A 105 17.63 2.85 -9.73
CA GLU A 105 17.36 3.15 -8.33
C GLU A 105 16.07 3.98 -8.20
N LEU A 106 15.08 3.45 -7.49
CA LEU A 106 13.76 4.06 -7.31
C LEU A 106 13.18 3.66 -5.94
N GLU A 107 12.85 4.64 -5.10
CA GLU A 107 12.17 4.37 -3.82
C GLU A 107 10.69 4.11 -4.05
N ALA A 108 10.25 2.91 -3.67
CA ALA A 108 8.83 2.60 -3.61
C ALA A 108 8.16 3.58 -2.62
N GLY A 109 7.07 4.21 -3.03
CA GLY A 109 6.38 5.27 -2.26
C GLY A 109 6.62 6.70 -2.76
N GLN A 110 7.78 7.01 -3.36
CA GLN A 110 7.99 8.33 -4.01
C GLN A 110 7.55 8.35 -5.48
N ALA A 111 7.45 7.17 -6.11
CA ALA A 111 7.06 7.02 -7.50
C ALA A 111 6.37 5.68 -7.76
N PHE A 112 5.44 5.68 -8.72
CA PHE A 112 4.98 4.44 -9.35
C PHE A 112 6.06 3.89 -10.29
N GLY A 113 5.93 2.61 -10.66
CA GLY A 113 6.84 1.99 -11.63
C GLY A 113 8.04 1.25 -11.03
N THR A 114 7.88 0.66 -9.84
CA THR A 114 8.95 -0.11 -9.16
C THR A 114 9.13 -1.52 -9.71
N GLY A 115 8.28 -1.96 -10.65
CA GLY A 115 8.28 -3.32 -11.18
C GLY A 115 7.54 -4.35 -10.33
N HIS A 116 7.16 -4.01 -9.09
CA HIS A 116 6.40 -4.93 -8.22
C HIS A 116 4.99 -5.22 -8.76
N HIS A 117 4.44 -4.30 -9.56
CA HIS A 117 3.34 -4.58 -10.47
C HIS A 117 3.91 -4.95 -11.85
N GLY A 118 3.43 -6.05 -12.42
CA GLY A 118 4.06 -6.67 -13.61
C GLY A 118 4.09 -5.78 -14.87
N THR A 119 3.32 -4.69 -14.93
CA THR A 119 3.30 -3.79 -16.09
C THR A 119 4.66 -3.14 -16.36
N THR A 120 5.34 -2.63 -15.32
CA THR A 120 6.65 -2.01 -15.50
C THR A 120 7.73 -3.02 -15.86
N ALA A 121 7.73 -4.19 -15.21
CA ALA A 121 8.66 -5.27 -15.54
C ALA A 121 8.49 -5.70 -17.01
N GLY A 122 7.24 -5.86 -17.46
CA GLY A 122 6.93 -6.18 -18.85
C GLY A 122 7.42 -5.12 -19.85
N CYS A 123 7.26 -3.83 -19.53
CA CYS A 123 7.81 -2.75 -20.36
C CYS A 123 9.34 -2.81 -20.46
N LEU A 124 10.04 -3.05 -19.35
CA LEU A 124 11.51 -3.16 -19.33
C LEU A 124 12.01 -4.39 -20.13
N GLU A 125 11.33 -5.53 -19.99
CA GLU A 125 11.62 -6.73 -20.79
C GLU A 125 11.40 -6.47 -22.28
N MET A 126 10.31 -5.78 -22.63
CA MET A 126 9.98 -5.40 -24.01
C MET A 126 11.04 -4.45 -24.61
N ILE A 127 11.50 -3.47 -23.83
CA ILE A 127 12.60 -2.58 -24.21
C ILE A 127 13.87 -3.40 -24.49
N GLU A 128 14.22 -4.35 -23.63
CA GLU A 128 15.37 -5.21 -23.88
C GLU A 128 15.22 -6.01 -25.18
N MET A 129 14.05 -6.61 -25.40
CA MET A 129 13.79 -7.40 -26.60
C MET A 129 13.92 -6.57 -27.88
N VAL A 130 13.32 -5.38 -27.93
CA VAL A 130 13.39 -4.48 -29.10
C VAL A 130 14.82 -4.01 -29.36
N MET A 131 15.56 -3.62 -28.31
CA MET A 131 16.94 -3.17 -28.45
C MET A 131 17.88 -4.30 -28.90
N ARG A 132 17.60 -5.55 -28.55
CA ARG A 132 18.35 -6.71 -29.06
C ARG A 132 17.99 -7.05 -30.51
N ALA A 133 16.71 -6.94 -30.87
CA ALA A 133 16.23 -7.26 -32.21
C ALA A 133 16.60 -6.20 -33.26
N SER A 134 16.80 -4.94 -32.84
CA SER A 134 17.21 -3.84 -33.69
C SER A 134 18.48 -3.13 -33.16
N PRO A 135 19.68 -3.72 -33.34
CA PRO A 135 20.95 -3.15 -32.84
C PRO A 135 21.45 -1.89 -33.59
N ALA A 136 20.56 -1.04 -34.14
CA ALA A 136 20.88 -0.10 -35.22
C ALA A 136 22.18 0.71 -34.99
N GLY A 137 23.01 0.73 -36.04
CA GLY A 137 24.45 0.98 -35.99
C GLY A 137 24.90 2.45 -36.01
N LYS A 138 26.21 2.63 -35.80
CA LYS A 138 27.07 3.84 -35.86
C LYS A 138 26.60 5.17 -35.20
N ARG A 139 25.32 5.42 -34.92
CA ARG A 139 24.82 6.66 -34.28
C ARG A 139 23.48 6.46 -33.52
N GLY A 140 23.50 5.79 -32.38
CA GLY A 140 22.47 5.94 -31.32
C GLY A 140 21.11 5.30 -31.57
N VAL A 141 20.41 4.97 -30.47
CA VAL A 141 19.05 4.42 -30.45
C VAL A 141 18.05 5.40 -31.11
N ASP A 142 16.99 4.87 -31.73
CA ASP A 142 15.88 5.69 -32.23
C ASP A 142 15.25 6.53 -31.08
N PRO A 143 14.63 7.68 -31.37
CA PRO A 143 13.93 8.46 -30.35
C PRO A 143 12.87 7.61 -29.63
N VAL A 144 12.93 7.60 -28.29
CA VAL A 144 11.97 6.89 -27.44
C VAL A 144 11.00 7.90 -26.83
N LEU A 145 9.71 7.59 -26.90
CA LEU A 145 8.64 8.32 -26.22
C LEU A 145 8.09 7.45 -25.10
N ASP A 146 8.13 7.96 -23.87
CA ASP A 146 7.48 7.38 -22.70
C ASP A 146 6.26 8.23 -22.33
N LEU A 147 5.10 7.60 -22.16
CA LEU A 147 3.83 8.25 -21.87
C LEU A 147 3.31 7.73 -20.53
N GLY A 148 3.38 8.59 -19.51
CA GLY A 148 2.94 8.32 -18.14
C GLY A 148 1.43 8.45 -17.95
#